data_AF-A0A7S1CWN0-F1
#
_entry.id   AF-A0A7S1CWN0-F1
#
_cell.length_a   1.000
_cell.length_b   1.000
_cell.length_c   1.000
_cell.angle_alpha   90.00
_cell.angle_beta   90.00
_cell.angle_gamma   90.00
#
_symmetry.space_group_name_H-M   'P 1'
#
loop_
_entity.id
_entity.type
_entity.pdbx_description
1 polymer ?
#
loop_
_entity_poly.entity_id
_entity_poly.type
_entity_poly.pdbx_seq_one_letter_code
_entity_poly.pdbx_strand_id
1 'polypeptide(L)'
;SPTVLLTHSMFAARTRIIKSALSRSLSTVANFDKVGVVGLGLMGHGVCQVAATSGAHSTVVAYEPEQQFLDRGKERIEKSLSKLVAKDKMSREDADAAL
;
A
#
# COMPACT_ATOMS: atom_id res chain seq x y z
N SER A 1 1.14 15.24 34.44
CA SER A 1 0.13 14.43 33.73
C SER A 1 0.75 13.81 32.49
N PRO A 2 0.62 12.49 32.25
CA PRO A 2 1.22 11.77 31.11
C PRO A 2 0.78 12.31 29.73
N THR A 3 -0.28 13.13 29.66
CA THR A 3 -0.79 13.74 28.42
C THR A 3 0.16 14.78 27.80
N VAL A 4 1.01 15.45 28.59
CA VAL A 4 1.93 16.51 28.09
C VAL A 4 3.22 15.94 27.50
N LEU A 5 3.61 14.71 27.89
CA LEU A 5 4.82 14.05 27.41
C LEU A 5 4.64 13.44 26.01
N LEU A 6 3.41 13.00 25.70
CA LEU A 6 3.03 12.43 24.39
C LEU A 6 3.05 13.48 23.25
N THR A 7 2.71 14.73 23.53
CA THR A 7 2.66 15.78 22.50
C THR A 7 4.05 16.23 22.05
N HIS A 8 5.03 16.27 22.95
CA HIS A 8 6.42 16.61 22.60
C HIS A 8 7.11 15.51 21.78
N SER A 9 6.88 14.24 22.12
CA SER A 9 7.46 13.09 21.40
C SER A 9 6.98 13.00 19.94
N MET A 10 5.69 13.25 19.72
CA MET A 10 5.09 13.27 18.37
C MET A 10 5.63 14.40 17.49
N PHE A 11 5.94 15.58 18.07
CA PHE A 11 6.48 16.72 17.32
C PHE A 11 7.95 16.50 16.89
N ALA A 12 8.78 15.95 17.78
CA ALA A 12 10.18 15.64 17.49
C ALA A 12 10.35 14.46 16.50
N ALA A 13 9.47 13.45 16.57
CA ALA A 13 9.45 12.35 15.62
C ALA A 13 9.06 12.83 14.20
N ARG A 14 8.09 13.74 14.10
CA ARG A 14 7.64 14.34 12.83
C ARG A 14 8.74 15.12 12.10
N THR A 15 9.59 15.84 12.82
CA THR A 15 10.68 16.63 12.21
C THR A 15 11.82 15.76 11.67
N ARG A 16 12.04 14.58 12.25
CA ARG A 16 13.10 13.64 11.82
C ARG A 16 12.73 12.89 10.52
N ILE A 17 11.44 12.60 10.32
CA ILE A 17 10.90 11.98 9.09
C ILE A 17 11.03 12.92 7.88
N ILE A 18 10.81 14.22 8.06
CA ILE A 18 10.87 15.19 6.94
C ILE A 18 12.29 15.32 6.38
N LYS A 19 13.34 15.27 7.23
CA LYS A 19 14.73 15.36 6.77
C LYS A 19 15.17 14.13 5.95
N SER A 20 14.76 12.91 6.31
CA SER A 20 15.13 11.71 5.55
C SER A 20 14.35 11.57 4.24
N ALA A 21 13.10 12.06 4.18
CA ALA A 21 12.31 12.13 2.96
C ALA A 21 12.96 13.03 1.89
N LEU A 22 13.52 14.17 2.32
CA LEU A 22 14.17 15.12 1.42
C LEU A 22 15.44 14.55 0.76
N SER A 23 16.23 13.77 1.50
CA SER A 23 17.46 13.14 0.97
C SER A 23 17.19 12.10 -0.12
N ARG A 24 15.99 11.52 -0.15
CA ARG A 24 15.59 10.47 -1.09
C ARG A 24 14.95 11.04 -2.37
N SER A 25 14.58 12.32 -2.36
CA SER A 25 14.03 13.02 -3.52
C SER A 25 15.09 13.46 -4.54
N LEU A 26 16.38 13.40 -4.19
CA LEU A 26 17.50 13.80 -5.05
C LEU A 26 18.09 12.67 -5.89
N SER A 27 17.74 11.41 -5.62
CA SER A 27 17.98 10.32 -6.56
C SER A 27 16.92 10.40 -7.65
N THR A 28 17.34 10.48 -8.92
CA THR A 28 16.46 10.23 -10.07
C THR A 28 15.62 9.00 -9.76
N VAL A 29 14.31 9.17 -9.56
CA VAL A 29 13.41 8.04 -9.36
C VAL A 29 13.54 7.23 -10.64
N ALA A 30 14.15 6.05 -10.55
CA ALA A 30 14.14 5.12 -11.65
C ALA A 30 12.66 4.85 -11.94
N ASN A 31 12.16 5.32 -13.08
CA ASN A 31 10.79 5.07 -13.48
C ASN A 31 10.70 3.60 -13.88
N PHE A 32 10.01 2.81 -13.07
CA PHE A 32 9.68 1.43 -13.38
C PHE A 32 8.17 1.27 -13.46
N ASP A 33 7.73 0.59 -14.51
CA ASP A 33 6.31 0.45 -14.82
C ASP A 33 5.70 -0.82 -14.19
N LYS A 34 6.50 -1.86 -14.00
CA LYS A 34 6.04 -3.15 -13.46
C LYS A 34 6.56 -3.38 -12.06
N VAL A 35 5.70 -3.87 -11.18
CA VAL A 35 6.04 -4.22 -9.81
C VAL A 35 5.67 -5.66 -9.50
N GLY A 36 6.59 -6.37 -8.84
CA GLY A 36 6.38 -7.73 -8.36
C GLY A 36 6.22 -7.75 -6.84
N VAL A 37 5.23 -8.48 -6.33
CA VAL A 37 5.03 -8.73 -4.91
C VAL A 37 5.22 -10.22 -4.65
N VAL A 38 6.22 -10.57 -3.84
CA VAL A 38 6.51 -11.95 -3.45
C VAL A 38 5.89 -12.21 -2.07
N GLY A 39 4.95 -13.13 -2.02
CA GLY A 39 4.13 -13.45 -0.86
C GLY A 39 2.80 -12.69 -0.87
N LEU A 40 1.68 -13.40 -0.69
CA LEU A 40 0.33 -12.81 -0.57
C LEU A 40 -0.30 -12.94 0.83
N GLY A 41 0.54 -13.19 1.84
CA GLY A 41 0.13 -13.22 3.25
C GLY A 41 -0.28 -11.84 3.82
N LEU A 42 -0.27 -11.69 5.15
CA LEU A 42 -0.79 -10.51 5.87
C LEU A 42 -0.27 -9.15 5.38
N MET A 43 1.01 -9.06 5.04
CA MET A 43 1.60 -7.81 4.54
C MET A 43 1.48 -7.69 3.01
N GLY A 44 1.70 -8.81 2.30
CA GLY A 44 1.78 -8.85 0.84
C GLY A 44 0.51 -8.41 0.14
N HIS A 45 -0.67 -8.84 0.63
CA HIS A 45 -1.94 -8.41 0.03
C HIS A 45 -2.14 -6.89 0.09
N GLY A 46 -1.68 -6.24 1.18
CA GLY A 46 -1.81 -4.79 1.35
C GLY A 46 -0.87 -4.02 0.42
N VAL A 47 0.38 -4.49 0.30
CA VAL A 47 1.34 -3.92 -0.66
C VAL A 47 0.83 -4.07 -2.09
N CYS A 48 0.30 -5.25 -2.45
CA CYS A 48 -0.26 -5.52 -3.77
C CYS A 48 -1.44 -4.59 -4.08
N GLN A 49 -2.39 -4.44 -3.16
CA GLN A 49 -3.54 -3.54 -3.34
C GLN A 49 -3.10 -2.09 -3.51
N VAL A 50 -2.18 -1.60 -2.66
CA VAL A 50 -1.69 -0.22 -2.75
C VAL A 50 -0.98 0.00 -4.08
N ALA A 51 -0.15 -0.94 -4.51
CA ALA A 51 0.50 -0.88 -5.81
C ALA A 51 -0.53 -0.80 -6.95
N ALA A 52 -1.52 -1.68 -6.96
CA ALA A 52 -2.53 -1.77 -8.02
C ALA A 52 -3.45 -0.52 -8.08
N THR A 53 -3.73 0.10 -6.93
CA THR A 53 -4.60 1.28 -6.83
C THR A 53 -3.86 2.62 -6.88
N SER A 54 -2.52 2.60 -6.87
CA SER A 54 -1.72 3.83 -6.89
C SER A 54 -1.74 4.58 -8.23
N GLY A 55 -2.06 3.88 -9.32
CA GLY A 55 -1.89 4.40 -10.68
C GLY A 55 -0.43 4.63 -11.09
N ALA A 56 0.55 4.21 -10.27
CA ALA A 56 1.97 4.42 -10.53
C ALA A 56 2.60 3.33 -11.43
N HIS A 57 1.92 2.19 -11.57
CA HIS A 57 2.42 1.01 -12.27
C HIS A 57 1.32 0.45 -13.18
N SER A 58 1.64 0.19 -14.44
CA SER A 58 0.68 -0.42 -15.38
C SER A 58 0.52 -1.93 -15.16
N THR A 59 1.42 -2.56 -14.39
CA THR A 59 1.33 -3.99 -14.08
C THR A 59 1.81 -4.30 -12.67
N VAL A 60 0.98 -5.01 -11.91
CA VAL A 60 1.32 -5.58 -10.61
C VAL A 60 1.25 -7.10 -10.73
N VAL A 61 2.35 -7.79 -10.46
CA VAL A 61 2.41 -9.27 -10.47
C VAL A 61 2.58 -9.75 -9.05
N ALA A 62 1.72 -10.65 -8.60
CA ALA A 62 1.88 -11.29 -7.31
C ALA A 62 2.31 -12.75 -7.47
N TYR A 63 3.30 -13.17 -6.70
CA TYR A 63 3.79 -14.54 -6.66
C TYR A 63 3.64 -15.10 -5.25
N GLU A 64 2.96 -16.23 -5.12
CA GLU A 64 2.80 -16.94 -3.86
C GLU A 64 2.86 -18.45 -4.15
N PRO A 65 3.81 -19.20 -3.54
CA PRO A 65 3.95 -20.63 -3.80
C PRO A 65 2.80 -21.47 -3.24
N GLU A 66 2.15 -21.02 -2.15
CA GLU A 66 1.05 -21.78 -1.55
C GLU A 66 -0.32 -21.21 -1.93
N GLN A 67 -1.11 -22.00 -2.65
CA GLN A 67 -2.45 -21.60 -3.13
C GLN A 67 -3.35 -21.03 -2.02
N GLN A 68 -3.32 -21.63 -0.81
CA GLN A 68 -4.11 -21.18 0.32
C GLN A 68 -3.80 -19.74 0.77
N PHE A 69 -2.57 -19.25 0.57
CA PHE A 69 -2.20 -17.88 0.89
C PHE A 69 -2.51 -16.94 -0.27
N LEU A 70 -2.40 -17.43 -1.51
CA LEU A 70 -2.79 -16.69 -2.71
C LEU A 70 -4.29 -16.36 -2.68
N ASP A 71 -5.14 -17.36 -2.44
CA ASP A 71 -6.59 -17.18 -2.40
C ASP A 71 -7.01 -16.25 -1.26
N ARG A 72 -6.47 -16.48 -0.05
CA ARG A 72 -6.77 -15.62 1.12
C ARG A 72 -6.30 -14.19 0.92
N GLY A 73 -5.14 -13.98 0.33
CA GLY A 73 -4.65 -12.63 0.05
C GLY A 73 -5.54 -11.94 -0.99
N LYS A 74 -5.95 -12.65 -2.06
CA LYS A 74 -6.85 -12.12 -3.07
C LYS A 74 -8.22 -11.75 -2.48
N GLU A 75 -8.82 -12.63 -1.68
CA GLU A 75 -10.08 -12.37 -0.98
C GLU A 75 -10.00 -11.10 -0.10
N ARG A 76 -8.86 -10.89 0.58
CA ARG A 76 -8.65 -9.67 1.39
C ARG A 76 -8.60 -8.41 0.53
N ILE A 77 -7.97 -8.46 -0.64
CA ILE A 77 -7.95 -7.36 -1.60
C ILE A 77 -9.38 -7.06 -2.08
N GLU A 78 -10.10 -8.08 -2.56
CA GLU A 78 -11.49 -7.95 -3.04
C GLU A 78 -12.42 -7.37 -1.96
N LYS A 79 -12.31 -7.85 -0.72
CA LYS A 79 -13.08 -7.36 0.42
C LYS A 79 -12.72 -5.92 0.78
N SER A 80 -11.46 -5.54 0.65
CA SER A 80 -10.98 -4.17 0.91
C SER A 80 -11.52 -3.21 -0.14
N LEU A 81 -11.40 -3.55 -1.43
CA LEU A 81 -11.92 -2.76 -2.54
C LEU A 81 -13.44 -2.62 -2.48
N SER A 82 -14.17 -3.71 -2.22
CA SER A 82 -15.63 -3.68 -2.06
C SER A 82 -16.07 -2.74 -0.93
N LYS A 83 -15.29 -2.65 0.16
CA LYS A 83 -15.56 -1.69 1.25
C LYS A 83 -15.28 -0.25 0.84
N LEU A 84 -14.35 0.01 -0.08
CA LEU A 84 -14.10 1.35 -0.60
C LEU A 84 -15.23 1.79 -1.53
N VAL A 85 -15.68 0.90 -2.40
CA VAL A 85 -16.85 1.12 -3.27
C VAL A 85 -18.11 1.36 -2.44
N ALA A 86 -18.39 0.52 -1.44
CA ALA A 86 -19.55 0.67 -0.56
C ALA A 86 -19.52 1.95 0.31
N LYS A 87 -18.37 2.64 0.37
CA LYS A 87 -18.20 3.92 1.07
C LYS A 87 -18.07 5.10 0.10
N ASP A 88 -18.36 4.88 -1.19
CA ASP A 88 -18.20 5.86 -2.27
C ASP A 88 -16.80 6.50 -2.33
N LYS A 89 -15.77 5.75 -1.92
CA LYS A 89 -14.36 6.20 -1.94
C LYS A 89 -13.61 5.79 -3.21
N MET A 90 -14.24 4.97 -4.04
CA MET A 90 -13.68 4.37 -5.25
C MET A 90 -14.85 3.91 -6.14
N SER A 91 -14.70 3.99 -7.47
CA SER A 91 -15.70 3.48 -8.41
C SER A 91 -15.64 1.94 -8.49
N ARG A 92 -16.70 1.30 -9.00
CA ARG A 92 -16.72 -0.16 -9.21
C ARG A 92 -15.68 -0.54 -10.27
N GLU A 93 -15.56 0.30 -11.28
CA GLU A 93 -14.66 0.15 -12.42
C GLU A 93 -13.20 0.19 -11.99
N ASP A 94 -12.82 1.13 -11.13
CA ASP A 94 -11.45 1.22 -10.60
C ASP A 94 -11.12 0.04 -9.67
N ALA A 95 -12.11 -0.43 -8.90
CA ALA A 95 -11.94 -1.61 -8.05
C ALA A 95 -11.71 -2.87 -8.89
N ASP A 96 -12.45 -3.04 -9.98
CA ASP A 96 -12.33 -4.19 -10.86
C ASP A 96 -11.03 -4.13 -11.68
N ALA A 97 -10.56 -2.94 -12.04
CA ALA A 97 -9.26 -2.75 -12.70
C ALA A 97 -8.04 -3.02 -11.80
N ALA A 98 -8.21 -3.00 -10.48
CA ALA A 98 -7.15 -3.24 -9.50
C ALA A 98 -6.94 -4.72 -9.13
N LEU A 99 -7.73 -5.64 -9.70
CA LEU A 99 -7.70 -7.09 -9.45
C LEU A 99 -7.13 -7.87 -10.64
#